data_AF-A0A2E5EP13-F1
#
_entry.id   AF-A0A2E5EP13-F1
#
_cell.length_a   1.000
_cell.length_b   1.000
_cell.length_c   1.000
_cell.angle_alpha   90.00
_cell.angle_beta   90.00
_cell.angle_gamma   90.00
#
_symmetry.space_group_name_H-M   'P 1'
#
loop_
_entity.id
_entity.type
_entity.pdbx_description
1 polymer ?
#
loop_
_entity_poly.entity_id
_entity_poly.type
_entity_poly.pdbx_seq_one_letter_code
_entity_poly.pdbx_strand_id
1 'polypeptide(L)'
;MAGFDDLIRQQSEYKNLRDDKYKNDSKHRLSKILKKKVETTMIGALSSIEEHFSFLWSSDNPEMTPEQKMMYDTFQKVRSEILDKGNTQARNVDAELAQYDVKWLRYNAVIPVKKNLGEGQNE
;
A
#
# COMPACT_ATOMS: atom_id res chain seq x y z
N MET A 1 15.13 -7.40 -47.03
CA MET A 1 15.85 -7.25 -45.74
C MET A 1 15.23 -6.22 -44.79
N ALA A 2 14.32 -5.32 -45.22
CA ALA A 2 13.74 -4.29 -44.35
C ALA A 2 12.73 -4.78 -43.27
N GLY A 3 12.11 -5.95 -43.43
CA GLY A 3 11.05 -6.41 -42.51
C GLY A 3 11.53 -7.06 -41.20
N PHE A 4 12.78 -7.55 -41.14
CA PHE A 4 13.31 -8.21 -39.95
C PHE A 4 13.79 -7.20 -38.90
N ASP A 5 14.38 -6.09 -39.37
CA ASP A 5 14.85 -5.00 -38.51
C ASP A 5 13.65 -4.29 -37.84
N ASP A 6 12.56 -4.12 -38.58
CA ASP A 6 11.30 -3.56 -38.06
C ASP A 6 10.64 -4.48 -37.02
N LEU A 7 10.72 -5.80 -37.22
CA LEU A 7 10.20 -6.80 -36.27
C LEU A 7 11.00 -6.81 -34.95
N ILE A 8 12.33 -6.70 -35.02
CA ILE A 8 13.20 -6.58 -33.83
C ILE A 8 12.87 -5.28 -33.08
N ARG A 9 12.66 -4.18 -33.80
CA ARG A 9 12.31 -2.89 -33.23
C ARG A 9 10.96 -2.92 -32.50
N GLN A 10 9.93 -3.51 -33.12
CA GLN A 10 8.62 -3.73 -32.49
C GLN A 10 8.72 -4.61 -31.23
N GLN A 11 9.52 -5.67 -31.26
CA GLN A 11 9.72 -6.55 -30.10
C GLN A 11 10.41 -5.81 -28.93
N SER A 12 11.41 -4.99 -29.24
CA SER A 12 12.10 -4.13 -28.28
C SER A 12 11.14 -3.11 -27.64
N GLU A 13 10.36 -2.42 -28.45
CA GLU A 13 9.37 -1.44 -28.00
C GLU A 13 8.29 -2.08 -27.13
N TYR A 14 7.79 -3.25 -27.53
CA TYR A 14 6.80 -4.00 -26.74
C TYR A 14 7.35 -4.46 -25.39
N LYS A 15 8.62 -4.86 -25.34
CA LYS A 15 9.28 -5.23 -24.09
C LYS A 15 9.42 -4.03 -23.15
N ASN A 16 9.82 -2.88 -23.67
CA ASN A 16 9.95 -1.65 -22.88
C ASN A 16 8.59 -1.20 -22.33
N LEU A 17 7.54 -1.17 -23.17
CA LEU A 17 6.18 -0.84 -22.74
C LEU A 17 5.68 -1.76 -21.61
N ARG A 18 6.01 -3.06 -21.69
CA ARG A 18 5.65 -4.02 -20.65
C ARG A 18 6.38 -3.76 -19.34
N ASP A 19 7.67 -3.44 -19.42
CA ASP A 19 8.51 -3.17 -18.26
C ASP A 19 8.12 -1.85 -17.58
N ASP A 20 7.78 -0.81 -18.35
CA ASP A 20 7.29 0.47 -17.82
C ASP A 20 5.94 0.31 -17.13
N LYS A 21 5.00 -0.41 -17.77
CA LYS A 21 3.72 -0.75 -17.14
C LYS A 21 3.93 -1.50 -15.84
N TYR A 22 4.85 -2.46 -15.82
CA TYR A 22 5.16 -3.26 -14.64
C TYR A 22 5.72 -2.43 -13.48
N LYS A 23 6.62 -1.48 -13.76
CA LYS A 23 7.14 -0.54 -12.76
C LYS A 23 6.01 0.33 -12.21
N ASN A 24 5.15 0.87 -13.07
CA ASN A 24 4.03 1.70 -12.64
C ASN A 24 3.03 0.93 -11.75
N ASP A 25 2.67 -0.29 -12.15
CA ASP A 25 1.78 -1.16 -11.37
C ASP A 25 2.41 -1.52 -10.01
N SER A 26 3.73 -1.78 -9.99
CA SER A 26 4.48 -2.08 -8.76
C SER A 26 4.47 -0.90 -7.79
N LYS A 27 4.72 0.31 -8.30
CA LYS A 27 4.68 1.56 -7.53
C LYS A 27 3.27 1.84 -7.00
N HIS A 28 2.25 1.73 -7.86
CA HIS A 28 0.86 1.95 -7.45
C HIS A 28 0.44 0.98 -6.34
N ARG A 29 0.83 -0.30 -6.47
CA ARG A 29 0.58 -1.30 -5.44
C ARG A 29 1.26 -0.94 -4.11
N LEU A 30 2.53 -0.55 -4.14
CA LEU A 30 3.27 -0.18 -2.93
C LEU A 30 2.64 1.05 -2.25
N SER A 31 2.34 2.09 -3.02
CA SER A 31 1.63 3.30 -2.54
C SER A 31 0.33 2.92 -1.82
N LYS A 32 -0.51 2.11 -2.46
CA LYS A 32 -1.78 1.66 -1.87
C LYS A 32 -1.60 0.92 -0.54
N ILE A 33 -0.57 0.08 -0.44
CA ILE A 33 -0.28 -0.67 0.80
C ILE A 33 0.21 0.28 1.89
N LEU A 34 1.12 1.21 1.57
CA LEU A 34 1.67 2.14 2.55
C LEU A 34 0.60 3.10 3.08
N LYS A 35 -0.25 3.66 2.22
CA LYS A 35 -1.38 4.49 2.64
C LYS A 35 -2.28 3.77 3.64
N LYS A 36 -2.66 2.53 3.32
CA LYS A 36 -3.47 1.69 4.23
C LYS A 36 -2.80 1.47 5.57
N LYS A 37 -1.48 1.29 5.62
CA LYS A 37 -0.74 1.12 6.87
C LYS A 37 -0.80 2.40 7.70
N VAL A 38 -0.55 3.56 7.09
CA VAL A 38 -0.68 4.86 7.76
C VAL A 38 -2.09 5.07 8.30
N GLU A 39 -3.11 4.83 7.47
CA GLU A 39 -4.53 4.93 7.87
C GLU A 39 -4.85 3.99 9.05
N THR A 40 -4.45 2.72 8.96
CA THR A 40 -4.73 1.71 9.98
C THR A 40 -4.04 2.03 11.30
N THR A 41 -2.79 2.51 11.26
CA THR A 41 -2.05 2.93 12.47
C THR A 41 -2.67 4.17 13.10
N MET A 42 -3.11 5.13 12.29
CA MET A 42 -3.78 6.35 12.75
C MET A 42 -5.11 6.04 13.45
N ILE A 43 -5.97 5.23 12.81
CA ILE A 43 -7.23 4.79 13.41
C ILE A 43 -6.98 3.92 14.64
N GLY A 44 -5.97 3.04 14.60
CA GLY A 44 -5.58 2.23 15.76
C GLY A 44 -5.14 3.08 16.95
N ALA A 45 -4.36 4.14 16.72
CA ALA A 45 -3.96 5.07 17.78
C ALA A 45 -5.16 5.77 18.41
N LEU A 46 -6.13 6.22 17.61
CA LEU A 46 -7.38 6.81 18.11
C LEU A 46 -8.19 5.80 18.92
N SER A 47 -8.33 4.56 18.42
CA SER A 47 -9.03 3.48 19.11
C SER A 47 -8.39 3.17 20.47
N SER A 48 -7.06 3.14 20.56
CA SER A 48 -6.37 2.91 21.84
C SER A 48 -6.59 4.07 22.81
N ILE A 49 -6.60 5.32 22.33
CA ILE A 49 -6.92 6.48 23.17
C ILE A 49 -8.37 6.37 23.68
N GLU A 50 -9.33 6.06 22.82
CA GLU A 50 -10.73 5.90 23.22
C GLU A 50 -10.88 4.77 24.24
N GLU A 51 -10.26 3.62 24.02
CA GLU A 51 -10.32 2.48 24.95
C GLU A 51 -9.79 2.85 26.34
N HIS A 52 -8.67 3.59 26.42
CA HIS A 52 -7.98 3.83 27.68
C HIS A 52 -8.43 5.12 28.38
N PHE A 53 -8.93 6.11 27.64
CA PHE A 53 -9.27 7.44 28.16
C PHE A 53 -10.75 7.81 28.01
N SER A 54 -11.58 6.97 27.38
CA SER A 54 -13.01 7.25 27.21
C SER A 54 -13.72 7.57 28.51
N PHE A 55 -13.32 6.97 29.63
CA PHE A 55 -13.90 7.25 30.95
C PHE A 55 -13.83 8.73 31.37
N LEU A 56 -12.92 9.52 30.79
CA LEU A 56 -12.78 10.95 31.09
C LEU A 56 -13.90 11.81 30.48
N TRP A 57 -14.60 11.32 29.45
CA TRP A 57 -15.67 12.05 28.76
C TRP A 57 -16.92 11.22 28.50
N SER A 58 -16.88 9.91 28.72
CA SER A 58 -18.02 9.01 28.66
C SER A 58 -18.42 8.68 30.09
N SER A 59 -19.58 9.17 30.52
CA SER A 59 -20.24 8.74 31.74
C SER A 59 -21.60 8.13 31.42
N ASP A 60 -22.04 7.19 32.26
CA ASP A 60 -23.38 6.59 32.19
C ASP A 60 -24.52 7.60 32.49
N ASN A 61 -24.16 8.81 32.93
CA ASN A 61 -25.11 9.89 33.15
C ASN A 61 -25.47 10.62 31.85
N PRO A 62 -26.76 10.94 31.63
CA PRO A 62 -27.22 11.65 30.44
C PRO A 62 -26.74 13.10 30.34
N GLU A 63 -26.26 13.70 31.44
CA GLU A 63 -25.70 15.05 31.46
C GLU A 63 -24.19 15.01 31.65
N MET A 64 -23.44 15.40 30.61
CA MET A 64 -22.00 15.63 30.72
C MET A 64 -21.72 16.83 31.61
N THR A 65 -20.80 16.67 32.56
CA THR A 65 -20.29 17.80 33.34
C THR A 65 -19.54 18.78 32.43
N PRO A 66 -19.40 20.07 32.82
CA PRO A 66 -18.61 21.03 32.07
C PRO A 66 -17.17 20.57 31.81
N GLU A 67 -16.57 19.85 32.75
CA GLU A 67 -15.23 19.28 32.67
C GLU A 67 -15.15 18.15 31.63
N GLN A 68 -16.11 17.23 31.63
CA GLN A 68 -16.20 16.17 30.62
C GLN A 68 -16.39 16.74 29.21
N LYS A 69 -17.18 17.81 29.07
CA LYS A 69 -17.37 18.51 27.79
C LYS A 69 -16.07 19.14 27.29
N MET A 70 -15.31 19.77 28.19
CA MET A 70 -14.00 20.33 27.86
C MET A 70 -13.00 19.25 27.44
N MET A 71 -13.00 18.11 28.14
CA MET A 71 -12.14 16.98 27.80
C MET A 71 -12.50 16.37 26.45
N TYR A 72 -13.80 16.20 26.18
CA TYR A 72 -14.29 15.71 24.90
C TYR A 72 -13.91 16.64 23.75
N ASP A 73 -14.07 17.96 23.91
CA ASP A 73 -13.65 18.93 22.89
C ASP A 73 -12.15 18.87 22.62
N THR A 74 -11.34 18.69 23.68
CA THR A 74 -9.89 18.50 23.56
C THR A 74 -9.56 17.21 22.81
N PHE A 75 -10.25 16.11 23.12
CA PHE A 75 -10.11 14.86 22.38
C PHE A 75 -10.48 15.02 20.91
N GLN A 76 -11.58 15.71 20.59
CA GLN A 76 -11.97 15.97 19.19
C GLN A 76 -10.92 16.80 18.43
N LYS A 77 -10.30 17.79 19.08
CA LYS A 77 -9.18 18.55 18.48
C LYS A 77 -7.99 17.66 18.18
N VAL A 78 -7.55 16.86 19.16
CA VAL A 78 -6.43 15.92 18.98
C VAL A 78 -6.75 14.88 17.89
N ARG A 79 -7.99 14.39 17.86
CA ARG A 79 -8.48 13.46 16.83
C ARG A 79 -8.34 14.06 15.44
N SER A 80 -8.82 15.29 15.23
CA SER A 80 -8.67 15.99 13.96
C SER A 80 -7.20 16.19 13.58
N GLU A 81 -6.34 16.59 14.52
CA GLU A 81 -4.91 16.75 14.24
C GLU A 81 -4.22 15.44 13.83
N ILE A 82 -4.55 14.33 14.51
CA ILE A 82 -4.03 13.00 14.17
C ILE A 82 -4.46 12.62 12.75
N LEU A 83 -5.73 12.85 12.40
CA LEU A 83 -6.26 12.58 11.07
C LEU A 83 -5.57 13.41 9.99
N ASP A 84 -5.40 14.71 10.22
CA ASP A 84 -4.76 15.63 9.26
C ASP A 84 -3.28 15.30 9.06
N LYS A 85 -2.56 14.99 10.15
CA LYS A 85 -1.15 14.55 10.09
C LYS A 85 -1.03 13.23 9.32
N GLY A 86 -1.88 12.25 9.59
CA GLY A 86 -1.90 10.98 8.86
C GLY A 86 -2.18 11.14 7.37
N ASN A 87 -3.17 11.97 7.01
CA ASN A 87 -3.48 12.28 5.61
C ASN A 87 -2.33 12.99 4.89
N THR A 88 -1.62 13.89 5.58
CA THR A 88 -0.43 14.56 5.04
C THR A 88 0.69 13.56 4.78
N GLN A 89 0.96 12.66 5.72
CA GLN A 89 1.96 11.60 5.54
C GLN A 89 1.61 10.65 4.38
N ALA A 90 0.32 10.30 4.22
CA ALA A 90 -0.14 9.49 3.09
C ALA A 90 0.13 10.17 1.72
N ARG A 91 0.06 11.51 1.63
CA ARG A 91 0.42 12.27 0.42
C ARG A 91 1.93 12.35 0.22
N ASN A 92 2.70 12.53 1.29
CA ASN A 92 4.16 12.57 1.21
C ASN A 92 4.74 11.25 0.68
N VAL A 93 4.17 10.11 1.08
CA VAL A 93 4.56 8.79 0.55
C VAL A 93 4.42 8.72 -0.97
N ASP A 94 3.35 9.28 -1.55
CA ASP A 94 3.21 9.29 -3.01
C ASP A 94 4.27 10.16 -3.68
N ALA A 95 4.58 11.32 -3.08
CA ALA A 95 5.60 12.23 -3.58
C ALA A 95 6.99 11.60 -3.54
N GLU A 96 7.31 10.87 -2.46
CA GLU A 96 8.57 10.12 -2.34
C GLU A 96 8.62 8.97 -3.35
N LEU A 97 7.58 8.14 -3.43
CA LEU A 97 7.51 7.04 -4.40
C LEU A 97 7.58 7.54 -5.85
N ALA A 98 7.24 8.80 -6.11
CA ALA A 98 7.41 9.40 -7.43
C ALA A 98 8.85 9.58 -7.88
N GLN A 99 9.78 9.63 -6.93
CA GLN A 99 11.20 9.83 -7.18
C GLN A 99 11.96 8.50 -7.34
N TYR A 100 11.32 7.36 -7.10
CA TYR A 100 11.95 6.04 -7.14
C TYR A 100 11.37 5.12 -8.22
N ASP A 101 12.26 4.31 -8.80
CA ASP A 101 11.89 3.19 -9.65
C ASP A 101 11.57 1.95 -8.79
N VAL A 102 10.29 1.66 -8.63
CA VAL A 102 9.83 0.55 -7.78
C VAL A 102 9.60 -0.69 -8.63
N LYS A 103 10.30 -1.79 -8.29
CA LYS A 103 10.09 -3.11 -8.88
C LYS A 103 9.57 -4.07 -7.83
N TRP A 104 8.38 -4.63 -8.04
CA TRP A 104 7.87 -5.67 -7.15
C TRP A 104 8.62 -6.98 -7.39
N LEU A 105 9.38 -7.46 -6.41
CA LEU A 105 10.04 -8.76 -6.50
C LEU A 105 9.00 -9.86 -6.19
N ARG A 106 8.32 -10.35 -7.24
CA ARG A 106 7.42 -11.50 -7.11
C ARG A 106 8.17 -12.71 -6.56
N TYR A 107 7.49 -13.55 -5.80
CA TYR A 107 7.99 -14.89 -5.50
C TYR A 107 8.04 -15.68 -6.80
N ASN A 108 9.25 -16.05 -7.24
CA ASN A 108 9.46 -16.87 -8.42
C ASN A 108 9.84 -18.28 -7.95
N ALA A 109 8.98 -19.26 -8.19
CA ALA A 109 9.32 -20.66 -8.02
C ALA A 109 9.70 -21.23 -9.39
N VAL A 110 10.93 -21.72 -9.53
CA VAL A 110 11.34 -22.50 -10.70
C VAL A 110 10.86 -23.92 -10.45
N ILE A 111 9.78 -24.33 -11.12
CA ILE A 111 9.29 -25.72 -11.05
C ILE A 111 10.14 -26.54 -12.02
N PRO A 112 10.97 -27.49 -11.55
CA PRO A 112 11.71 -28.37 -12.44
C PRO A 112 10.73 -29.31 -13.16
N VAL A 113 10.75 -29.29 -14.50
CA VAL A 113 9.97 -30.22 -15.31
C VAL A 113 10.75 -31.53 -15.42
N LYS A 114 10.20 -32.64 -14.93
CA LYS A 114 10.74 -33.97 -15.17
C LYS A 114 10.57 -34.29 -16.66
N LYS A 115 11.67 -34.41 -17.41
CA LYS A 115 11.62 -34.98 -18.75
C LYS A 115 11.21 -36.44 -18.59
N ASN A 116 10.02 -36.80 -19.06
CA ASN A 116 9.69 -38.19 -19.29
C ASN A 116 10.62 -38.67 -20.40
N LEU A 117 11.68 -39.38 -20.03
CA LEU A 117 12.37 -40.29 -20.93
C LEU A 117 11.32 -41.35 -21.29
N GLY A 118 10.63 -41.13 -22.41
CA GLY A 118 9.77 -42.13 -23.00
C GLY A 118 10.64 -43.33 -23.33
N GLU A 119 10.41 -44.42 -22.58
CA GLU A 119 10.67 -45.78 -23.02
C GLU A 119 10.10 -45.93 -24.44
N GLY A 120 10.96 -46.29 -25.40
CA GLY A 120 10.50 -46.57 -26.75
C GLY A 120 11.51 -46.25 -27.84
N GLN A 121 12.59 -47.03 -27.90
CA GLN A 121 13.07 -47.65 -29.14
C GLN A 121 14.03 -48.77 -28.75
N ASN A 122 13.42 -49.92 -28.41
CA ASN A 122 14.01 -51.21 -28.75
C ASN A 122 13.90 -51.34 -30.28
N GLU A 123 15.03 -51.43 -30.97
CA GLU A 123 15.37 -52.40 -32.03
C GLU A 123 16.76 -52.09 -32.60
#